data_AF-A0A928SRD6-F1
#
_entry.id   AF-A0A928SRD6-F1
#
_cell.length_a   1.000
_cell.length_b   1.000
_cell.length_c   1.000
_cell.angle_alpha   90.00
_cell.angle_beta   90.00
_cell.angle_gamma   90.00
#
_symmetry.space_group_name_H-M   'P 1'
#
loop_
_entity.id
_entity.type
_entity.pdbx_description
1 polymer ?
#
loop_
_entity_poly.entity_id
_entity_poly.type
_entity_poly.pdbx_seq_one_letter_code
_entity_poly.pdbx_strand_id
1 'polypeptide(L)'
;MLAGATERDGLVTVEGRPITVDPSGRFAQLMSVSAIGDTTVSVRASAPGRAPRFFPIRVKRVASLAAEAALFERRAQGSYAAIADATEQKVGWAVVLEGKLTEVKSDGYASSLLLDVDKGCREPPCLVRLALGERTNLAPGTGVTAYGYLAGKSAESVGGRGLPEVRVEFLRGRP
;
A
#
# COMPACT_ATOMS: atom_id res chain seq x y z
N MET A 1 -1.99 -10.01 -4.67
CA MET A 1 -0.75 -10.56 -5.27
C MET A 1 0.33 -10.57 -4.21
N LEU A 2 1.24 -11.55 -4.19
CA LEU A 2 2.43 -11.52 -3.32
C LEU A 2 3.65 -11.16 -4.17
N ALA A 3 4.39 -10.12 -3.81
CA ALA A 3 5.61 -9.72 -4.48
C ALA A 3 6.61 -9.13 -3.48
N GLY A 4 7.90 -9.20 -3.80
CA GLY A 4 8.95 -8.65 -2.96
C GLY A 4 10.34 -8.94 -3.49
N ALA A 5 11.33 -8.72 -2.62
CA ALA A 5 12.73 -9.03 -2.89
C ALA A 5 13.36 -9.73 -1.68
N THR A 6 14.35 -10.56 -1.97
CA THR A 6 15.25 -11.21 -1.02
C THR A 6 16.70 -10.92 -1.46
N GLU A 7 17.66 -11.33 -0.63
CA GLU A 7 19.08 -11.37 -1.02
C GLU A 7 19.28 -12.19 -2.30
N ARG A 8 20.35 -11.88 -3.06
CA ARG A 8 20.74 -12.70 -4.21
C ARG A 8 20.94 -14.16 -3.80
N ASP A 9 20.51 -15.07 -4.67
CA ASP A 9 20.49 -16.52 -4.41
C ASP A 9 19.64 -16.94 -3.19
N GLY A 10 18.78 -16.04 -2.72
CA GLY A 10 17.82 -16.31 -1.66
C GLY A 10 16.68 -17.20 -2.12
N LEU A 11 16.17 -18.01 -1.20
CA LEU A 11 14.98 -18.85 -1.38
C LEU A 11 13.81 -18.25 -0.61
N VAL A 12 12.63 -18.27 -1.23
CA VAL A 12 11.38 -17.85 -0.59
C VAL A 12 10.38 -19.00 -0.63
N THR A 13 9.73 -19.23 0.50
CA THR A 13 8.64 -20.20 0.64
C THR A 13 7.42 -19.50 1.24
N VAL A 14 6.23 -19.93 0.81
CA VAL A 14 4.94 -19.42 1.24
C VAL A 14 4.12 -20.61 1.70
N GLU A 15 3.72 -20.64 2.97
CA GLU A 15 3.08 -21.82 3.57
C GLU A 15 3.90 -23.11 3.33
N GLY A 16 5.23 -22.99 3.41
CA GLY A 16 6.17 -24.09 3.15
C GLY A 16 6.36 -24.46 1.67
N ARG A 17 5.63 -23.83 0.73
CA ARG A 17 5.78 -24.09 -0.71
C ARG A 17 6.79 -23.12 -1.32
N PRO A 18 7.81 -23.59 -2.06
CA PRO A 18 8.77 -22.71 -2.70
C PRO A 18 8.10 -21.87 -3.80
N ILE A 19 8.57 -20.64 -3.94
CA ILE A 19 8.15 -19.71 -5.00
C ILE A 19 9.36 -19.29 -5.82
N THR A 20 9.15 -18.96 -7.09
CA THR A 20 10.23 -18.58 -7.99
C THR A 20 10.82 -17.23 -7.58
N VAL A 21 12.14 -17.22 -7.36
CA VAL A 21 12.96 -16.01 -7.16
C VAL A 21 13.86 -15.88 -8.38
N ASP A 22 13.91 -14.70 -8.97
CA ASP A 22 14.78 -14.42 -10.12
C ASP A 22 16.25 -14.18 -9.67
N PRO A 23 17.21 -14.14 -10.62
CA PRO A 23 18.62 -13.92 -10.28
C PRO A 23 18.91 -12.56 -9.60
N SER A 24 18.00 -11.58 -9.71
CA SER A 24 18.11 -10.30 -9.01
C SER A 24 17.62 -10.36 -7.56
N GLY A 25 17.06 -11.50 -7.14
CA GLY A 25 16.45 -11.70 -5.82
C GLY A 25 14.98 -11.27 -5.76
N ARG A 26 14.36 -10.90 -6.88
CA ARG A 26 12.94 -10.49 -6.91
C ARG A 26 12.03 -11.68 -7.11
N PHE A 27 10.82 -11.59 -6.56
CA PHE A 27 9.81 -12.64 -6.70
C PHE A 27 8.41 -12.07 -6.81
N ALA A 28 7.53 -12.87 -7.40
CA ALA A 28 6.12 -12.56 -7.53
C ALA A 28 5.30 -13.83 -7.74
N GLN A 29 4.19 -13.93 -7.00
CA GLN A 29 3.24 -15.02 -7.11
C GLN A 29 1.81 -14.51 -6.96
N LEU A 30 0.96 -14.92 -7.91
CA LEU A 30 -0.47 -14.75 -7.77
C LEU A 30 -0.98 -15.74 -6.71
N MET A 31 -1.68 -15.22 -5.72
CA MET A 31 -2.29 -16.00 -4.64
C MET A 31 -3.78 -15.72 -4.62
N SER A 32 -4.59 -16.76 -4.56
CA SER A 32 -6.05 -16.66 -4.44
C SER A 32 -6.45 -16.89 -2.99
N VAL A 33 -7.18 -15.94 -2.41
CA VAL A 33 -7.83 -16.10 -1.09
C VAL A 33 -9.30 -16.42 -1.36
N SER A 34 -9.71 -17.66 -1.17
CA SER A 34 -11.02 -18.16 -1.59
C SER A 34 -12.15 -17.89 -0.58
N ALA A 35 -11.84 -17.77 0.71
CA ALA A 35 -12.82 -17.57 1.78
C ALA A 35 -12.94 -16.10 2.20
N ILE A 36 -14.16 -15.65 2.52
CA ILE A 36 -14.39 -14.38 3.23
C ILE A 36 -13.78 -14.49 4.64
N GLY A 37 -13.18 -13.40 5.11
CA GLY A 37 -12.53 -13.30 6.41
C GLY A 37 -11.03 -13.00 6.33
N ASP A 38 -10.37 -13.09 7.47
CA ASP A 38 -8.93 -12.89 7.60
C ASP A 38 -8.18 -14.19 7.30
N THR A 39 -7.20 -14.11 6.40
CA THR A 39 -6.26 -15.18 6.11
C THR A 39 -4.85 -14.66 6.41
N THR A 40 -4.11 -15.38 7.26
CA THR A 40 -2.69 -15.10 7.47
C THR A 40 -1.87 -16.07 6.65
N VAL A 41 -0.98 -15.53 5.81
CA VAL A 41 -0.01 -16.25 4.99
C VAL A 41 1.38 -16.03 5.59
N SER A 42 2.06 -17.10 5.94
CA SER A 42 3.44 -17.10 6.42
C SER A 42 4.42 -17.18 5.25
N VAL A 43 5.26 -16.16 5.13
CA VAL A 43 6.35 -16.12 4.16
C VAL A 43 7.66 -16.36 4.89
N ARG A 44 8.46 -17.31 4.41
CA ARG A 44 9.81 -17.57 4.91
C ARG A 44 10.82 -17.26 3.82
N ALA A 45 11.78 -16.39 4.12
CA ALA A 45 12.92 -16.09 3.27
C ALA A 45 14.21 -16.62 3.91
N SER A 46 15.09 -17.24 3.12
CA SER A 46 16.39 -17.76 3.57
C SER A 46 17.48 -17.49 2.55
N ALA A 47 18.70 -17.21 3.01
CA ALA A 47 19.86 -17.01 2.15
C ALA A 47 21.09 -17.69 2.79
N PRO A 48 22.10 -18.11 2.00
CA PRO A 48 23.32 -18.70 2.53
C PRO A 48 24.00 -17.82 3.58
N GLY A 49 24.43 -18.42 4.69
CA GLY A 49 25.10 -17.70 5.79
C GLY A 49 24.19 -16.78 6.62
N ARG A 50 22.86 -16.82 6.43
CA ARG A 50 21.90 -16.04 7.22
C ARG A 50 20.81 -16.90 7.85
N ALA A 51 20.35 -16.46 9.02
CA ALA A 51 19.17 -17.04 9.65
C ALA A 51 17.91 -16.77 8.79
N PRO A 52 17.01 -17.77 8.63
CA PRO A 52 15.74 -17.56 7.96
C PRO A 52 14.89 -16.48 8.65
N ARG A 53 14.20 -15.67 7.86
CA ARG A 53 13.24 -14.67 8.33
C ARG A 53 11.83 -15.13 8.02
N PHE A 54 10.91 -14.85 8.94
CA PHE A 54 9.49 -15.15 8.82
C PHE A 54 8.69 -13.85 8.82
N PHE A 55 7.80 -13.72 7.85
CA PHE A 55 6.96 -12.54 7.64
C PHE A 55 5.50 -12.98 7.53
N PRO A 56 4.65 -12.66 8.52
CA PRO A 56 3.23 -12.91 8.42
C PRO A 56 2.56 -11.82 7.57
N ILE A 57 1.81 -12.24 6.55
CA ILE A 57 1.02 -11.37 5.70
C ILE A 57 -0.45 -11.63 6.00
N ARG A 58 -1.18 -10.59 6.38
CA ARG A 58 -2.63 -10.68 6.60
C ARG A 58 -3.35 -10.20 5.35
N VAL A 59 -4.30 -11.00 4.88
CA VAL A 59 -5.19 -10.67 3.76
C VAL A 59 -6.61 -10.81 4.24
N LYS A 60 -7.42 -9.77 4.07
CA LYS A 60 -8.83 -9.77 4.43
C LYS A 60 -9.69 -9.78 3.17
N ARG A 61 -10.47 -10.84 2.96
CA ARG A 61 -11.50 -10.87 1.92
C ARG A 61 -12.82 -10.44 2.55
N VAL A 62 -13.41 -9.36 2.05
CA VAL A 62 -14.67 -8.82 2.55
C VAL A 62 -15.83 -9.16 1.63
N ALA A 63 -17.03 -9.30 2.20
CA ALA A 63 -18.25 -9.50 1.43
C ALA A 63 -18.68 -8.22 0.68
N SER A 64 -18.35 -7.05 1.22
CA SER A 64 -18.68 -5.75 0.62
C SER A 64 -17.60 -4.71 0.96
N LEU A 65 -16.99 -4.14 -0.09
CA LEU A 65 -16.04 -3.04 0.06
C LEU A 65 -16.72 -1.79 0.65
N ALA A 66 -18.00 -1.54 0.35
CA ALA A 66 -18.73 -0.40 0.90
C ALA A 66 -18.92 -0.52 2.42
N ALA A 67 -19.25 -1.73 2.90
CA ALA A 67 -19.37 -1.99 4.33
C ALA A 67 -18.01 -1.85 5.04
N GLU A 68 -16.93 -2.37 4.44
CA GLU A 68 -15.58 -2.20 4.99
C GLU A 68 -15.15 -0.74 5.02
N ALA A 69 -15.46 0.04 3.99
CA ALA A 69 -15.21 1.49 3.94
C ALA A 69 -15.86 2.20 5.14
N ALA A 70 -17.15 1.94 5.38
CA ALA A 70 -17.87 2.53 6.52
C ALA A 70 -17.29 2.12 7.88
N LEU A 71 -16.77 0.89 8.01
CA LEU A 71 -16.07 0.44 9.22
C LEU A 71 -14.68 1.06 9.36
N PHE A 72 -13.99 1.31 8.25
CA PHE A 72 -12.67 1.95 8.23
C PHE A 72 -12.79 3.44 8.59
N GLU A 73 -13.78 4.15 8.04
CA GLU A 73 -14.05 5.56 8.34
C GLU A 73 -14.25 5.80 9.84
N ARG A 74 -14.93 4.89 10.55
CA ARG A 74 -15.11 4.96 12.01
C ARG A 74 -13.80 4.80 12.80
N ARG A 75 -12.80 4.17 12.20
CA ARG A 75 -11.46 3.96 12.79
C ARG A 75 -10.45 5.01 12.33
N ALA A 76 -10.79 5.84 11.34
CA ALA A 76 -9.89 6.84 10.80
C ALA A 76 -9.49 7.84 11.88
N GLN A 77 -8.18 8.06 12.02
CA GLN A 77 -7.60 8.84 13.12
C GLN A 77 -7.18 10.25 12.69
N GLY A 78 -7.10 10.52 11.38
CA GLY A 78 -6.62 11.79 10.88
C GLY A 78 -7.11 12.16 9.48
N SER A 79 -7.11 13.46 9.22
CA SER A 79 -7.28 14.06 7.90
C SER A 79 -5.93 14.32 7.23
N TYR A 80 -5.94 14.77 5.96
CA TYR A 80 -4.73 15.22 5.28
C TYR A 80 -3.95 16.26 6.10
N ALA A 81 -4.63 17.29 6.63
CA ALA A 81 -4.00 18.33 7.46
C ALA A 81 -3.18 17.72 8.60
N ALA A 82 -3.81 16.75 9.29
CA ALA A 82 -3.20 16.11 10.44
C ALA A 82 -1.91 15.37 10.04
N ILE A 83 -1.90 14.63 8.93
CA ILE A 83 -0.73 13.84 8.53
C ILE A 83 0.35 14.65 7.81
N ALA A 84 -0.01 15.77 7.18
CA ALA A 84 0.94 16.64 6.49
C ALA A 84 1.86 17.38 7.47
N ASP A 85 1.33 17.85 8.61
CA ASP A 85 2.10 18.65 9.58
C ASP A 85 3.09 17.80 10.41
N ALA A 86 2.79 16.52 10.65
CA ALA A 86 3.53 15.67 11.58
C ALA A 86 3.62 14.22 11.09
N THR A 87 3.98 14.03 9.81
CA THR A 87 3.97 12.71 9.13
C THR A 87 4.67 11.61 9.92
N GLU A 88 5.91 11.85 10.34
CA GLU A 88 6.73 10.84 11.03
C GLU A 88 6.15 10.43 12.39
N GLN A 89 5.44 11.33 13.08
CA GLN A 89 4.85 11.08 14.39
C GLN A 89 3.51 10.31 14.30
N LYS A 90 2.95 10.20 13.08
CA LYS A 90 1.62 9.64 12.82
C LYS A 90 1.67 8.38 11.98
N VAL A 91 2.86 7.80 11.80
CA VAL A 91 3.03 6.51 11.12
C VAL A 91 2.12 5.47 11.78
N GLY A 92 1.41 4.70 10.95
CA GLY A 92 0.43 3.71 11.38
C GLY A 92 -0.98 4.27 11.63
N TRP A 93 -1.21 5.58 11.53
CA TRP A 93 -2.56 6.13 11.63
C TRP A 93 -3.42 5.67 10.45
N ALA A 94 -4.63 5.20 10.76
CA ALA A 94 -5.66 4.93 9.76
C ALA A 94 -6.15 6.26 9.17
N VAL A 95 -6.14 6.38 7.85
CA VAL A 95 -6.55 7.59 7.12
C VAL A 95 -7.49 7.26 5.97
N VAL A 96 -8.39 8.21 5.71
CA VAL A 96 -9.28 8.20 4.54
C VAL A 96 -9.06 9.49 3.79
N LEU A 97 -8.61 9.38 2.54
CA LEU A 97 -8.25 10.51 1.69
C LEU A 97 -9.06 10.45 0.41
N GLU A 98 -9.64 11.58 0.02
CA GLU A 98 -10.48 11.70 -1.16
C GLU A 98 -9.90 12.77 -2.07
N GLY A 99 -9.81 12.48 -3.36
CA GLY A 99 -9.18 13.40 -4.30
C GLY A 99 -9.11 12.87 -5.73
N LYS A 100 -8.29 13.53 -6.54
CA LYS A 100 -8.02 13.12 -7.94
C LYS A 100 -6.59 12.67 -8.10
N LEU A 101 -6.40 11.60 -8.87
CA LEU A 101 -5.06 11.13 -9.20
C LEU A 101 -4.40 12.12 -10.17
N THR A 102 -3.22 12.62 -9.83
CA THR A 102 -2.42 13.47 -10.72
C THR A 102 -1.37 12.66 -11.46
N GLU A 103 -0.93 11.54 -10.88
CA GLU A 103 0.06 10.64 -11.46
C GLU A 103 -0.26 9.19 -11.10
N VAL A 104 0.00 8.28 -12.05
CA VAL A 104 -0.09 6.83 -11.85
C VAL A 104 1.17 6.22 -12.44
N LYS A 105 2.02 5.63 -11.58
CA LYS A 105 3.18 4.85 -11.98
C LYS A 105 2.99 3.40 -11.53
N SER A 106 3.19 2.46 -12.45
CA SER A 106 3.22 1.03 -12.12
C SER A 106 4.63 0.52 -12.34
N ASP A 107 5.24 -0.04 -11.29
CA ASP A 107 6.55 -0.69 -11.38
C ASP A 107 6.42 -2.13 -10.88
N GLY A 108 6.78 -3.08 -11.74
CA GLY A 108 6.70 -4.50 -11.41
C GLY A 108 5.27 -4.87 -11.02
N TYR A 109 5.01 -5.09 -9.73
CA TYR A 109 3.75 -5.62 -9.22
C TYR A 109 3.04 -4.70 -8.23
N ALA A 110 3.50 -3.45 -8.14
CA ALA A 110 2.93 -2.42 -7.30
C ALA A 110 2.70 -1.16 -8.14
N SER A 111 1.82 -0.29 -7.64
CA SER A 111 1.58 1.01 -8.22
C SER A 111 1.82 2.10 -7.18
N SER A 112 2.52 3.15 -7.60
CA SER A 112 2.69 4.41 -6.88
C SER A 112 1.76 5.43 -7.53
N LEU A 113 0.79 5.93 -6.78
CA LEU A 113 -0.15 6.94 -7.25
C LEU A 113 0.13 8.27 -6.54
N LEU A 114 -0.04 9.39 -7.23
CA LEU A 114 -0.04 10.71 -6.61
C LEU A 114 -1.48 11.22 -6.59
N LEU A 115 -1.98 11.53 -5.39
CA LEU A 115 -3.34 11.99 -5.18
C LEU A 115 -3.29 13.46 -4.73
N ASP A 116 -4.04 14.32 -5.43
CA ASP A 116 -4.35 15.68 -4.97
C ASP A 116 -5.65 15.62 -4.15
N VAL A 117 -5.53 15.82 -2.84
CA VAL A 117 -6.61 15.66 -1.87
C VAL A 117 -7.53 16.88 -1.89
N ASP A 118 -8.84 16.66 -1.99
CA ASP A 118 -9.83 17.74 -2.13
C ASP A 118 -9.93 18.64 -0.89
N LYS A 119 -9.63 18.11 0.30
CA LYS A 119 -9.89 18.77 1.60
C LYS A 119 -8.73 18.59 2.58
N GLY A 120 -8.57 19.56 3.46
CA GLY A 120 -7.65 19.49 4.60
C GLY A 120 -6.29 20.14 4.37
N CYS A 121 -6.12 20.90 3.29
CA CYS A 121 -4.92 21.70 3.04
C CYS A 121 -5.23 23.19 3.18
N ARG A 122 -4.22 23.96 3.59
CA ARG A 122 -4.29 25.43 3.63
C ARG A 122 -4.18 26.02 2.23
N GLU A 123 -3.30 25.46 1.40
CA GLU A 123 -3.03 25.90 0.04
C GLU A 123 -2.90 24.67 -0.86
N PRO A 124 -3.64 24.58 -1.99
CA PRO A 124 -3.49 23.52 -2.98
C PRO A 124 -2.21 23.70 -3.83
N PRO A 125 -1.64 22.63 -4.40
CA PRO A 125 -2.13 21.24 -4.38
C PRO A 125 -1.76 20.46 -3.10
N CYS A 126 -2.58 19.47 -2.76
CA CYS A 126 -2.57 18.77 -1.48
C CYS A 126 -2.12 17.32 -1.71
N LEU A 127 -0.83 17.19 -2.00
CA LEU A 127 -0.28 15.99 -2.59
C LEU A 127 0.06 14.93 -1.54
N VAL A 128 -0.46 13.71 -1.75
CA VAL A 128 -0.13 12.52 -0.99
C VAL A 128 0.27 11.39 -1.94
N ARG A 129 1.29 10.64 -1.55
CA ARG A 129 1.72 9.43 -2.26
C ARG A 129 0.90 8.25 -1.76
N LEU A 130 0.33 7.48 -2.69
CA LEU A 130 -0.36 6.24 -2.40
C LEU A 130 0.47 5.05 -2.88
N ALA A 131 0.89 4.20 -1.96
CA ALA A 131 1.55 2.93 -2.27
C ALA A 131 0.50 1.81 -2.32
N LEU A 132 0.23 1.30 -3.52
CA LEU A 132 -0.74 0.24 -3.78
C LEU A 132 -0.03 -1.07 -4.12
N GLY A 133 -0.31 -2.13 -3.37
CA GLY A 133 0.30 -3.47 -3.52
C GLY A 133 -0.21 -4.29 -4.71
N GLU A 134 -0.68 -3.64 -5.77
CA GLU A 134 -1.14 -4.26 -6.99
C GLU A 134 -0.94 -3.31 -8.18
N ARG A 135 -0.95 -3.87 -9.39
CA ARG A 135 -1.05 -3.06 -10.61
C ARG A 135 -2.46 -2.49 -10.71
N THR A 136 -2.55 -1.22 -11.09
CA THR A 136 -3.83 -0.59 -11.40
C THR A 136 -3.89 -0.09 -12.84
N ASN A 137 -5.10 -0.06 -13.39
CA ASN A 137 -5.42 0.54 -14.68
C ASN A 137 -6.07 1.92 -14.54
N LEU A 138 -6.05 2.51 -13.33
CA LEU A 138 -6.53 3.87 -13.10
C LEU A 138 -5.71 4.87 -13.92
N ALA A 139 -6.37 5.88 -14.46
CA ALA A 139 -5.72 6.96 -15.20
C ALA A 139 -5.58 8.22 -14.32
N PRO A 140 -4.59 9.09 -14.59
CA PRO A 140 -4.62 10.46 -14.08
C PRO A 140 -5.96 11.14 -14.39
N GLY A 141 -6.41 12.00 -13.47
CA GLY A 141 -7.73 12.64 -13.48
C GLY A 141 -8.82 11.81 -12.77
N THR A 142 -8.60 10.52 -12.52
CA THR A 142 -9.62 9.67 -11.87
C THR A 142 -9.83 10.07 -10.42
N GLY A 143 -11.11 10.25 -10.04
CA GLY A 143 -11.51 10.51 -8.65
C GLY A 143 -11.58 9.23 -7.83
N VAL A 144 -10.89 9.21 -6.69
CA VAL A 144 -10.84 8.04 -5.80
C VAL A 144 -10.95 8.43 -4.34
N THR A 145 -11.44 7.49 -3.53
CA THR A 145 -11.26 7.49 -2.09
C THR A 145 -10.27 6.39 -1.72
N ALA A 146 -9.18 6.77 -1.06
CA ALA A 146 -8.13 5.88 -0.58
C ALA A 146 -8.28 5.60 0.91
N TYR A 147 -8.25 4.32 1.27
CA TYR A 147 -8.30 3.83 2.65
C TYR A 147 -7.00 3.12 2.94
N GLY A 148 -6.32 3.51 4.01
CA GLY A 148 -5.02 2.95 4.31
C GLY A 148 -4.38 3.52 5.56
N TYR A 149 -3.07 3.26 5.70
CA TYR A 149 -2.29 3.66 6.86
C TYR A 149 -1.11 4.51 6.43
N LEU A 150 -0.81 5.55 7.21
CA LEU A 150 0.36 6.39 6.97
C LEU A 150 1.64 5.57 7.14
N ALA A 151 2.50 5.58 6.13
CA ALA A 151 3.76 4.82 6.09
C ALA A 151 5.00 5.68 6.41
N GLY A 152 4.85 7.01 6.42
CA GLY A 152 5.94 7.97 6.63
C GLY A 152 6.02 8.96 5.48
N LYS A 153 7.21 9.48 5.17
CA LYS A 153 7.45 10.31 3.99
C LYS A 153 7.98 9.49 2.82
N SER A 154 7.53 9.82 1.61
CA SER A 154 8.08 9.27 0.38
C SER A 154 9.50 9.79 0.12
N ALA A 155 10.35 8.94 -0.47
CA ALA A 155 11.69 9.33 -0.91
C ALA A 155 11.66 10.36 -2.04
N GLU A 156 10.66 10.26 -2.92
CA GLU A 156 10.40 11.28 -3.93
C GLU A 156 9.83 12.55 -3.27
N SER A 157 10.36 13.70 -3.67
CA SER A 157 9.96 15.01 -3.15
C SER A 157 9.38 15.88 -4.26
N VAL A 158 8.41 16.71 -3.90
CA VAL A 158 7.90 17.77 -4.77
C VAL A 158 8.29 19.09 -4.13
N GLY A 159 9.01 19.95 -4.87
CA GLY A 159 9.55 21.21 -4.32
C GLY A 159 10.51 21.01 -3.15
N GLY A 160 11.27 19.91 -3.13
CA GLY A 160 12.27 19.61 -2.09
C GLY A 160 11.70 19.11 -0.76
N ARG A 161 10.38 18.91 -0.64
CA ARG A 161 9.73 18.32 0.53
C ARG A 161 9.23 16.91 0.22
N GLY A 162 9.57 15.95 1.08
CA GLY A 162 9.01 14.60 1.04
C GLY A 162 7.50 14.65 1.29
N LEU A 163 6.74 13.92 0.50
CA LEU A 163 5.28 13.87 0.63
C LEU A 163 4.88 12.83 1.67
N PRO A 164 3.76 12.99 2.38
CA PRO A 164 3.20 11.90 3.15
C PRO A 164 2.91 10.71 2.22
N GLU A 165 3.30 9.51 2.65
CA GLU A 165 3.04 8.27 1.94
C GLU A 165 2.03 7.43 2.72
N VAL A 166 1.00 6.96 2.03
CA VAL A 166 -0.05 6.09 2.58
C VAL A 166 0.06 4.73 1.91
N ARG A 167 0.23 3.69 2.71
CA ARG A 167 0.07 2.31 2.25
C ARG A 167 -1.43 2.01 2.17
N VAL A 168 -1.91 1.83 0.94
CA VAL A 168 -3.32 1.65 0.66
C VAL A 168 -3.74 0.21 0.93
N GLU A 169 -4.83 0.05 1.68
CA GLU A 169 -5.52 -1.24 1.87
C GLU A 169 -6.47 -1.50 0.70
N PHE A 170 -7.27 -0.48 0.33
CA PHE A 170 -8.14 -0.53 -0.84
C PHE A 170 -8.50 0.87 -1.34
N LEU A 171 -8.88 0.94 -2.61
CA LEU A 171 -9.42 2.13 -3.26
C LEU A 171 -10.91 1.93 -3.55
N ARG A 172 -11.65 3.03 -3.54
CA ARG A 172 -13.01 3.08 -4.08
C ARG A 172 -13.08 4.17 -5.15
N GLY A 173 -13.69 3.84 -6.29
CA GLY A 173 -14.04 4.87 -7.27
C GLY A 173 -15.03 5.85 -6.66
N ARG A 174 -14.87 7.14 -7.00
CA ARG A 174 -15.91 8.13 -6.69
C ARG A 174 -17.10 7.88 -7.65
N PRO A 175 -18.35 7.85 -7.15
CA PRO A 175 -19.52 7.82 -8.01
C PRO A 175 -19.60 9.07 -8.89
#